data_AF-A0A3A8Q385-F1
#
_entry.id   AF-A0A3A8Q385-F1
#
_cell.length_a   1.000
_cell.length_b   1.000
_cell.length_c   1.000
_cell.angle_alpha   90.00
_cell.angle_beta   90.00
_cell.angle_gamma   90.00
#
_symmetry.space_group_name_H-M   'P 1'
#
loop_
_entity.id
_entity.type
_entity.pdbx_description
1 polymer ?
#
loop_
_entity_poly.entity_id
_entity_poly.type
_entity_poly.pdbx_seq_one_letter_code
_entity_poly.pdbx_strand_id
1 'polypeptide(L)'
;RPPEPVAAEAADAGPGDAGVIAGPQMGTPASELVAGFRGCFIRSVPVTVEGRGMRDTWQLSDRAACQLEYPTHRDTSLVIEDGRVLALLPKSAMRTVRRYADGGTVPETDAGR
;
A
#
# COMPACT_ATOMS: atom_id res chain seq x y z
N ARG A 1 5.47 -29.15 47.53
CA ARG A 1 5.91 -27.97 46.74
C ARG A 1 5.70 -28.33 45.27
N PRO A 2 4.80 -27.67 44.52
CA PRO A 2 4.60 -27.95 43.10
C PRO A 2 5.83 -27.47 42.30
N PRO A 3 6.21 -28.13 41.19
CA PRO A 3 7.28 -27.65 40.33
C PRO A 3 6.82 -26.42 39.55
N GLU A 4 7.70 -25.42 39.45
CA GLU A 4 7.49 -24.18 38.72
C GLU A 4 7.37 -24.47 37.20
N PRO A 5 6.38 -23.92 36.49
CA PRO A 5 6.34 -24.04 35.04
C PRO A 5 7.45 -23.20 34.41
N VAL A 6 8.33 -23.91 33.70
CA VAL A 6 9.46 -23.42 32.93
C VAL A 6 9.02 -22.31 31.98
N ALA A 7 9.82 -21.24 31.94
CA ALA A 7 9.65 -20.06 31.10
C ALA A 7 9.28 -20.45 29.66
N ALA A 8 8.25 -19.80 29.11
CA ALA A 8 7.98 -19.85 27.69
C ALA A 8 9.20 -19.27 26.96
N GLU A 9 9.94 -20.14 26.28
CA GLU A 9 10.97 -19.79 25.32
C GLU A 9 10.38 -18.75 24.37
N ALA A 10 10.98 -17.57 24.34
CA ALA A 10 10.70 -16.59 23.31
C ALA A 10 10.91 -17.28 21.97
N ALA A 11 9.86 -17.33 21.15
CA ALA A 11 9.93 -17.91 19.82
C ALA A 11 11.15 -17.31 19.11
N ASP A 12 12.16 -18.14 18.88
CA ASP A 12 13.30 -17.87 18.02
C ASP A 12 12.75 -17.76 16.59
N ALA A 13 12.18 -16.60 16.29
CA ALA A 13 12.01 -16.16 14.92
C ALA A 13 13.43 -15.87 14.42
N GLY A 14 14.09 -16.92 13.93
CA GLY A 14 15.40 -16.83 13.29
C GLY A 14 15.43 -15.69 12.27
N PRO A 15 16.61 -15.17 11.92
CA PRO A 15 16.73 -14.00 11.07
C PRO A 15 16.05 -14.29 9.73
N GLY A 16 14.87 -13.71 9.54
CA GLY A 16 14.09 -13.85 8.32
C GLY A 16 14.86 -13.20 7.18
N ASP A 17 15.60 -14.01 6.43
CA ASP A 17 16.35 -13.64 5.23
C ASP A 17 15.40 -13.40 4.04
N ALA A 18 14.43 -12.50 4.25
CA ALA A 18 13.66 -11.88 3.20
C ALA A 18 14.05 -10.41 3.24
N GLY A 19 14.92 -10.00 2.31
CA GLY A 19 15.49 -8.65 2.25
C GLY A 19 14.46 -7.59 2.62
N VAL A 20 14.77 -6.81 3.65
CA VAL A 20 13.87 -5.79 4.20
C VAL A 20 13.32 -4.95 3.06
N ILE A 21 12.05 -5.15 2.70
CA ILE A 21 11.40 -4.33 1.68
C ILE A 21 11.26 -2.94 2.29
N ALA A 22 12.16 -2.04 1.90
CA ALA A 22 12.16 -0.68 2.41
C ALA A 22 10.84 0.00 2.06
N GLY A 23 10.17 0.56 3.06
CA GLY A 23 8.94 1.33 2.89
C GLY A 23 7.68 0.65 3.46
N PRO A 24 6.51 1.27 3.25
CA PRO A 24 5.24 0.81 3.81
C PRO A 24 4.85 -0.57 3.30
N GLN A 25 4.26 -1.37 4.19
CA GLN A 25 3.74 -2.71 3.92
C GLN A 25 2.27 -2.79 4.31
N MET A 26 1.62 -3.92 4.05
CA MET A 26 0.28 -4.19 4.59
C MET A 26 0.28 -4.04 6.12
N GLY A 27 -0.75 -3.40 6.66
CA GLY A 27 -0.90 -3.09 8.09
C GLY A 27 -0.20 -1.81 8.55
N THR A 28 0.69 -1.23 7.74
CA THR A 28 1.35 0.05 8.05
C THR A 28 0.29 1.13 8.37
N PRO A 29 0.39 1.83 9.51
CA PRO A 29 -0.52 2.92 9.84
C PRO A 29 -0.45 4.03 8.78
N ALA A 30 -1.60 4.55 8.36
CA ALA A 30 -1.66 5.68 7.44
C ALA A 30 -0.98 6.95 8.02
N SER A 31 -0.94 7.09 9.35
CA SER A 31 -0.18 8.15 10.02
C SER A 31 1.32 8.04 9.79
N GLU A 32 1.85 6.83 9.62
CA GLU A 32 3.26 6.59 9.32
C GLU A 32 3.60 7.01 7.87
N LEU A 33 2.65 6.88 6.93
CA LEU A 33 2.81 7.40 5.55
C LEU A 33 3.08 8.90 5.51
N VAL A 34 2.50 9.65 6.46
CA VAL A 34 2.67 11.10 6.58
C VAL A 34 4.08 11.45 7.07
N ALA A 35 4.57 10.76 8.10
CA ALA A 35 5.75 11.20 8.87
C ALA A 35 6.91 10.20 8.93
N GLY A 36 6.62 8.89 8.95
CA GLY A 36 7.62 7.82 9.15
C GLY A 36 8.51 7.56 7.93
N PHE A 37 8.03 7.88 6.73
CA PHE A 37 8.77 7.63 5.47
C PHE A 37 9.29 8.92 4.84
N ARG A 38 9.77 9.87 5.67
CA ARG A 38 10.32 11.18 5.25
C ARG A 38 9.37 12.01 4.35
N GLY A 39 8.06 11.79 4.50
CA GLY A 39 7.03 12.39 3.65
C GLY A 39 7.10 11.97 2.18
N CYS A 40 7.73 10.84 1.87
CA CYS A 40 7.85 10.34 0.50
C CYS A 40 6.56 9.74 -0.04
N PHE A 41 5.58 9.46 0.80
CA PHE A 41 4.26 9.02 0.37
C PHE A 41 3.29 10.19 0.45
N ILE A 42 2.47 10.33 -0.60
CA ILE A 42 1.45 11.38 -0.72
C ILE A 42 0.10 10.77 -1.01
N ARG A 43 -0.98 11.43 -0.58
CA ARG A 43 -2.35 11.05 -0.97
C ARG A 43 -2.49 11.13 -2.48
N SER A 44 -3.16 10.15 -3.08
CA SER A 44 -3.49 10.12 -4.50
C SER A 44 -5.00 10.03 -4.71
N VAL A 45 -5.41 9.87 -5.97
CA VAL A 45 -6.83 9.81 -6.34
C VAL A 45 -7.46 8.54 -5.75
N PRO A 46 -8.55 8.66 -4.97
CA PRO A 46 -9.26 7.50 -4.44
C PRO A 46 -9.66 6.52 -5.54
N VAL A 47 -9.55 5.23 -5.27
CA VAL A 47 -9.92 4.18 -6.24
C VAL A 47 -11.12 3.40 -5.76
N THR A 48 -11.92 2.90 -6.70
CA THR A 48 -12.97 1.93 -6.36
C THR A 48 -12.37 0.53 -6.40
N VAL A 49 -12.40 -0.17 -5.26
CA VAL A 49 -11.95 -1.54 -5.12
C VAL A 49 -13.15 -2.47 -5.21
N GLU A 50 -13.06 -3.50 -6.06
CA GLU A 50 -14.12 -4.49 -6.24
C GLU A 50 -14.48 -5.15 -4.90
N GLY A 51 -15.78 -5.22 -4.59
CA GLY A 51 -16.30 -5.77 -3.33
C GLY A 51 -16.08 -4.90 -2.08
N ARG A 52 -15.36 -3.76 -2.17
CA ARG A 52 -15.08 -2.87 -1.03
C ARG A 52 -15.55 -1.42 -1.23
N GLY A 53 -15.73 -0.99 -2.48
CA GLY A 53 -16.15 0.37 -2.82
C GLY A 53 -14.99 1.36 -2.87
N MET A 54 -15.28 2.64 -2.69
CA MET A 54 -14.27 3.71 -2.78
C MET A 54 -13.29 3.64 -1.61
N ARG A 55 -11.99 3.78 -1.88
CA ARG A 55 -10.92 3.73 -0.89
C ARG A 55 -9.91 4.84 -1.13
N ASP A 56 -9.43 5.40 -0.02
CA ASP A 56 -8.30 6.32 -0.01
C ASP A 56 -7.06 5.59 -0.50
N THR A 57 -6.22 6.31 -1.23
CA THR A 57 -4.98 5.78 -1.77
C THR A 57 -3.83 6.74 -1.50
N TRP A 58 -2.65 6.15 -1.38
CA TRP A 58 -1.38 6.85 -1.32
C TRP A 58 -0.45 6.31 -2.39
N GLN A 59 0.53 7.11 -2.80
CA GLN A 59 1.56 6.70 -3.73
C GLN A 59 2.90 7.29 -3.35
N LEU A 60 3.97 6.72 -3.90
CA LEU A 60 5.29 7.32 -3.81
C LEU A 60 5.30 8.66 -4.57
N SER A 61 5.91 9.67 -3.96
CA SER A 61 6.15 10.98 -4.55
C SER A 61 7.16 10.89 -5.69
N ASP A 62 6.95 11.63 -6.76
CA ASP A 62 7.84 11.65 -7.95
C ASP A 62 9.20 12.34 -7.70
N ARG A 63 9.45 12.81 -6.46
CA ARG A 63 10.74 13.37 -6.07
C ARG A 63 11.84 12.32 -6.21
N ALA A 64 12.93 12.67 -6.89
CA ALA A 64 14.05 11.77 -7.16
C ALA A 64 14.60 11.07 -5.90
N ALA A 65 14.71 11.78 -4.77
CA ALA A 65 15.14 11.20 -3.51
C ALA A 65 14.21 10.06 -3.03
N CYS A 66 12.89 10.25 -3.12
CA CYS A 66 11.90 9.24 -2.75
C CYS A 66 11.91 8.05 -3.71
N GLN A 67 12.07 8.30 -5.00
CA GLN A 67 12.14 7.27 -6.03
C GLN A 67 13.39 6.38 -5.86
N LEU A 68 14.51 6.95 -5.42
CA LEU A 68 15.74 6.20 -5.11
C LEU A 68 15.64 5.43 -3.79
N GLU A 69 14.97 6.01 -2.79
CA GLU A 69 14.84 5.40 -1.46
C GLU A 69 13.84 4.23 -1.44
N TYR A 70 12.72 4.33 -2.17
CA TYR A 70 11.66 3.33 -2.18
C TYR A 70 11.37 2.82 -3.60
N PRO A 71 12.36 2.18 -4.28
CA PRO A 71 12.23 1.81 -5.69
C PRO A 71 11.16 0.75 -5.96
N THR A 72 10.76 -0.03 -4.96
CA THR A 72 9.69 -1.03 -5.07
C THR A 72 8.29 -0.41 -5.10
N HIS A 73 8.14 0.87 -4.76
CA HIS A 73 6.83 1.54 -4.63
C HIS A 73 6.51 2.52 -5.77
N ARG A 74 7.39 2.67 -6.77
CA ARG A 74 7.24 3.66 -7.86
C ARG A 74 5.92 3.50 -8.63
N ASP A 75 5.60 2.26 -8.98
CA ASP A 75 4.41 1.90 -9.74
C ASP A 75 3.34 1.22 -8.88
N THR A 76 3.29 1.57 -7.60
CA THR A 76 2.35 1.00 -6.64
C THR A 76 1.46 2.10 -6.05
N SER A 77 0.17 1.80 -5.91
CA SER A 77 -0.71 2.57 -5.02
C SER A 77 -1.01 1.75 -3.78
N LEU A 78 -0.95 2.43 -2.63
CA LEU A 78 -1.24 1.87 -1.33
C LEU A 78 -2.70 2.17 -1.02
N VAL A 79 -3.53 1.13 -0.91
CA VAL A 79 -4.94 1.27 -0.58
C VAL A 79 -5.09 1.32 0.93
N ILE A 80 -5.85 2.28 1.44
CA ILE A 80 -6.09 2.48 2.87
C ILE A 80 -7.48 1.96 3.27
N GLU A 81 -7.53 1.18 4.34
CA GLU A 81 -8.75 0.76 5.01
C GLU A 81 -8.52 0.88 6.52
N ASP A 82 -9.50 1.41 7.26
CA ASP A 82 -9.44 1.58 8.71
C ASP A 82 -8.15 2.25 9.23
N GLY A 83 -7.68 3.26 8.48
CA GLY A 83 -6.49 4.02 8.82
C GLY A 83 -5.17 3.26 8.65
N ARG A 84 -5.16 2.14 7.93
CA ARG A 84 -3.99 1.30 7.66
C ARG A 84 -3.89 0.93 6.19
N VAL A 85 -2.69 0.57 5.75
CA VAL A 85 -2.49 0.01 4.42
C VAL A 85 -3.16 -1.37 4.36
N LEU A 86 -4.20 -1.49 3.55
CA LEU A 86 -4.88 -2.76 3.28
C LEU A 86 -4.10 -3.58 2.25
N ALA A 87 -3.68 -2.93 1.17
CA ALA A 87 -3.06 -3.58 0.02
C ALA A 87 -2.09 -2.66 -0.71
N LEU A 88 -1.09 -3.26 -1.34
CA LEU A 88 -0.22 -2.63 -2.30
C LEU A 88 -0.65 -3.11 -3.68
N LEU A 89 -1.15 -2.19 -4.51
CA LEU A 89 -1.65 -2.52 -5.84
C LEU A 89 -0.72 -1.93 -6.90
N PRO A 90 -0.12 -2.76 -7.76
CA PRO A 90 0.56 -2.28 -8.95
C PRO A 90 -0.40 -1.45 -9.80
N LYS A 91 0.04 -0.27 -10.27
CA LYS A 91 -0.75 0.61 -11.14
C LYS A 91 -1.15 -0.09 -12.44
N SER A 92 -0.35 -1.05 -12.91
CA SER A 92 -0.66 -1.89 -14.08
C SER A 92 -1.87 -2.81 -13.87
N ALA A 93 -2.24 -3.13 -12.63
CA ALA A 93 -3.43 -3.90 -12.30
C ALA A 93 -4.70 -3.01 -12.19
N MET A 94 -4.54 -1.68 -12.26
CA MET A 94 -5.65 -0.74 -12.18
C MET A 94 -6.22 -0.45 -13.57
N ARG A 95 -7.54 -0.23 -13.61
CA ARG A 95 -8.24 0.19 -14.82
C ARG A 95 -8.84 1.56 -14.59
N THR A 96 -8.53 2.50 -15.48
CA THR A 96 -9.23 3.78 -15.52
C THR A 96 -10.58 3.56 -16.20
N VAL A 97 -11.66 3.87 -15.48
CA VAL A 97 -13.02 3.82 -16.03
C VAL A 97 -13.59 5.24 -16.03
N ARG A 98 -14.11 5.68 -17.17
CA ARG A 98 -14.92 6.89 -17.24
C ARG A 98 -16.33 6.53 -16.80
N ARG A 99 -16.81 7.16 -15.73
CA ARG A 99 -18.20 7.02 -15.29
C ARG A 99 -19.00 8.18 -15.87
N TYR A 100 -19.98 7.87 -16.72
CA TYR A 100 -20.92 8.84 -17.26
C TYR A 100 -22.00 9.16 -16.22
N ALA A 101 -22.64 10.33 -16.34
CA ALA A 101 -23.66 10.80 -15.39
C ALA A 101 -24.90 9.90 -15.31
N ASP A 102 -25.11 9.05 -16.32
CA ASP A 102 -26.15 8.02 -16.39
C ASP A 102 -25.78 6.71 -15.66
N GLY A 103 -24.58 6.63 -15.07
CA GLY A 103 -24.09 5.46 -14.35
C GLY A 103 -23.37 4.43 -15.21
N GLY A 104 -23.26 4.64 -16.53
CA GLY A 104 -22.48 3.79 -17.42
C GLY A 104 -20.97 3.90 -17.16
N THR A 105 -20.26 2.77 -17.25
CA THR A 105 -18.79 2.74 -17.22
C THR A 105 -18.26 2.15 -18.51
N VAL A 106 -17.43 2.91 -19.24
CA VAL A 106 -16.63 2.37 -20.35
C VAL A 106 -15.16 2.35 -19.93
N PRO A 107 -14.43 1.25 -20.19
CA PRO A 107 -12.98 1.24 -20.03
C PRO A 107 -12.37 2.26 -21.00
N GLU A 108 -11.39 3.03 -20.53
CA GLU A 108 -10.64 3.93 -21.39
C GLU A 108 -9.71 3.08 -22.27
N THR A 109 -10.14 2.71 -23.47
CA THR A 109 -9.27 2.07 -24.47
C THR A 109 -8.35 3.13 -25.07
N ASP A 110 -7.03 2.94 -24.92
CA ASP A 110 -5.96 3.62 -25.67
C ASP A 110 -6.01 3.27 -27.17
N ALA A 111 -7.15 3.50 -27.81
CA ALA A 111 -7.32 3.39 -29.26
C ALA A 111 -7.18 4.81 -29.85
N GLY A 112 -5.96 5.34 -29.88
CA GLY A 112 -5.74 6.65 -30.49
C GLY A 112 -4.35 7.25 -30.36
N ARG A 113 -3.31 6.61 -30.91
CA ARG A 113 -2.29 7.27 -31.75
C ARG A 113 -1.40 6.23 -32.43
#